data_AF-A0A7S3YJZ0-F1
#
_entry.id   AF-A0A7S3YJZ0-F1
#
_cell.length_a   1.000
_cell.length_b   1.000
_cell.length_c   1.000
_cell.angle_alpha   90.00
_cell.angle_beta   90.00
_cell.angle_gamma   90.00
#
_symmetry.space_group_name_H-M   'P 1'
#
loop_
_entity.id
_entity.type
_entity.pdbx_description
1 polymer ?
#
loop_
_entity_poly.entity_id
_entity_poly.type
_entity_poly.pdbx_seq_one_letter_code
_entity_poly.pdbx_strand_id
1 'polypeptide(L)'
;SDDPAAAAALLAVQGSSDSRVRVLRPPTKVGLSGARNYGAQHARADYVFWCDPDDQIEPATLEKMLWFLAGHPQYAWVGAFTVGFQEKEYLWTKNFQWGETVLRRNV
;
A
#
# COMPACT_ATOMS: atom_id res chain seq x y z
N SER A 1 -14.02 -2.56 -8.26
CA SER A 1 -13.45 -2.64 -9.60
C SER A 1 -14.47 -3.36 -10.45
N ASP A 2 -14.72 -2.86 -11.66
CA ASP A 2 -15.60 -3.54 -12.62
C ASP A 2 -14.80 -4.49 -13.53
N ASP A 3 -13.49 -4.61 -13.28
CA ASP A 3 -12.60 -5.56 -13.93
C ASP A 3 -12.87 -7.00 -13.43
N PRO A 4 -13.23 -7.94 -14.33
CA PRO A 4 -13.41 -9.35 -14.00
C PRO A 4 -12.17 -10.01 -13.39
N ALA A 5 -10.95 -9.59 -13.75
CA ALA A 5 -9.73 -10.18 -13.21
C ALA A 5 -9.55 -9.82 -11.73
N ALA A 6 -9.77 -8.55 -11.37
CA ALA A 6 -9.79 -8.12 -9.97
C ALA A 6 -10.85 -8.88 -9.13
N ALA A 7 -12.04 -9.14 -9.71
CA ALA A 7 -13.09 -9.90 -9.03
C ALA A 7 -12.68 -11.37 -8.79
N ALA A 8 -12.06 -12.02 -9.78
CA ALA A 8 -11.55 -13.38 -9.66
C ALA A 8 -10.43 -13.49 -8.62
N ALA A 9 -9.49 -12.54 -8.60
CA ALA A 9 -8.42 -12.49 -7.60
C ALA A 9 -8.98 -12.36 -6.17
N LEU A 10 -10.01 -11.52 -5.98
CA LEU A 10 -10.68 -11.39 -4.69
C LEU A 10 -11.32 -12.71 -4.24
N LEU A 11 -12.02 -13.41 -5.13
CA LEU A 11 -12.63 -14.71 -4.83
C LEU A 11 -11.56 -15.76 -4.46
N ALA A 12 -10.44 -15.79 -5.17
CA ALA A 12 -9.33 -16.69 -4.87
C ALA A 12 -8.75 -16.41 -3.47
N VAL A 13 -8.55 -15.14 -3.12
CA VAL A 13 -8.08 -14.75 -1.79
C VAL A 13 -9.10 -15.11 -0.71
N GLN A 14 -10.40 -14.96 -0.97
CA GLN A 14 -11.44 -15.37 -0.02
C GLN A 14 -11.51 -16.88 0.21
N GLY A 15 -11.21 -17.67 -0.82
CA GLY A 15 -11.12 -19.13 -0.73
C GLY A 15 -9.82 -19.63 -0.12
N SER A 16 -8.85 -18.74 0.15
CA SER A 16 -7.56 -19.10 0.73
C SER A 16 -7.70 -19.59 2.17
N SER A 17 -6.93 -20.62 2.51
CA SER A 17 -6.74 -21.09 3.89
C SER A 17 -5.63 -20.34 4.64
N ASP A 18 -4.96 -19.38 3.99
CA ASP A 18 -3.90 -18.59 4.63
C ASP A 18 -4.50 -17.65 5.69
N SER A 19 -4.32 -18.01 6.96
CA SER A 19 -4.83 -17.26 8.10
C SER A 19 -4.25 -15.84 8.22
N ARG A 20 -3.17 -15.52 7.51
CA ARG A 20 -2.58 -14.18 7.48
C ARG A 20 -3.38 -13.22 6.60
N VAL A 21 -4.20 -13.74 5.69
CA VAL A 21 -4.98 -12.92 4.75
C VAL A 21 -6.44 -12.85 5.18
N ARG A 22 -7.00 -11.63 5.19
CA ARG A 22 -8.38 -11.37 5.61
C ARG A 22 -9.05 -10.43 4.61
N VAL A 23 -10.18 -10.86 4.05
CA VAL A 23 -11.01 -9.99 3.19
C VAL A 23 -12.03 -9.27 4.04
N LEU A 24 -11.92 -7.94 4.09
CA LEU A 24 -12.81 -7.07 4.84
C LEU A 24 -13.79 -6.39 3.89
N ARG A 25 -15.06 -6.34 4.28
CA ARG A 25 -16.12 -5.66 3.52
C ARG A 25 -16.77 -4.60 4.41
N PRO A 26 -16.64 -3.31 4.06
CA PRO A 26 -17.44 -2.27 4.69
C PRO A 26 -18.94 -2.55 4.46
N PRO A 27 -19.82 -2.18 5.41
CA PRO A 27 -21.26 -2.40 5.29
C PRO A 27 -21.90 -1.56 4.17
N THR A 28 -21.27 -0.46 3.77
CA THR A 28 -21.73 0.46 2.73
C THR A 28 -20.57 0.83 1.79
N LYS A 29 -20.88 1.43 0.63
CA LYS A 29 -19.86 1.92 -0.31
C LYS A 29 -19.19 3.18 0.27
N VAL A 30 -17.91 3.07 0.62
CA VAL A 30 -17.16 4.13 1.35
C VAL A 30 -16.06 4.82 0.51
N GLY A 31 -15.92 4.48 -0.77
CA GLY A 31 -14.87 4.99 -1.64
C GLY A 31 -13.46 4.53 -1.23
N LEU A 32 -12.42 5.04 -1.91
CA LEU A 32 -11.02 4.60 -1.71
C LEU A 32 -10.50 4.95 -0.30
N SER A 33 -10.61 6.21 0.10
CA SER A 33 -10.14 6.66 1.43
C SER A 33 -10.89 5.97 2.57
N GLY A 34 -12.20 5.76 2.42
CA GLY A 34 -12.99 5.03 3.39
C GLY A 34 -12.60 3.55 3.49
N ALA A 35 -12.26 2.91 2.37
CA ALA A 35 -11.77 1.53 2.37
C ALA A 35 -10.42 1.41 3.09
N ARG A 36 -9.49 2.36 2.86
CA ARG A 36 -8.21 2.44 3.58
C ARG A 36 -8.45 2.60 5.08
N ASN A 37 -9.24 3.59 5.50
CA ASN A 37 -9.57 3.82 6.91
C ASN A 37 -10.22 2.59 7.57
N TYR A 38 -11.15 1.92 6.87
CA TYR A 38 -11.78 0.69 7.36
C TYR A 38 -10.75 -0.43 7.55
N GLY A 39 -9.82 -0.60 6.61
CA GLY A 39 -8.70 -1.54 6.74
C GLY A 39 -7.81 -1.24 7.94
N ALA A 40 -7.40 0.02 8.12
CA ALA A 40 -6.56 0.44 9.25
C ALA A 40 -7.22 0.16 10.60
N GLN A 41 -8.53 0.41 10.74
CA GLN A 41 -9.27 0.11 11.98
C GLN A 41 -9.32 -1.38 12.34
N HIS A 42 -9.12 -2.27 11.36
CA HIS A 42 -9.12 -3.73 11.55
C HIS A 42 -7.72 -4.36 11.52
N ALA A 43 -6.68 -3.54 11.35
CA ALA A 43 -5.29 -3.96 11.44
C ALA A 43 -5.00 -4.47 12.85
N ARG A 44 -4.08 -5.44 12.95
CA ARG A 44 -3.68 -6.07 14.22
C ARG A 44 -2.22 -5.83 14.58
N ALA A 45 -1.47 -5.22 13.68
CA ALA A 45 -0.06 -4.90 13.85
C ALA A 45 0.10 -3.43 14.25
N ASP A 46 1.23 -3.08 14.86
CA ASP A 46 1.55 -1.71 15.28
C ASP A 46 1.83 -0.78 14.08
N TYR A 47 2.10 -1.36 12.91
CA TYR A 47 2.42 -0.66 11.68
C TYR A 47 1.47 -1.07 10.56
N VAL A 48 1.09 -0.09 9.73
CA VAL A 48 0.28 -0.29 8.53
C VAL A 48 1.10 0.06 7.30
N PHE A 49 1.12 -0.85 6.32
CA PHE A 49 1.70 -0.61 5.01
C PHE A 49 0.57 -0.56 3.97
N TRP A 50 0.55 0.51 3.17
CA TRP A 50 -0.39 0.66 2.07
C TRP A 50 0.23 0.10 0.80
N CYS A 51 -0.46 -0.85 0.17
CA CYS A 51 -0.08 -1.43 -1.12
C CYS A 51 -1.30 -1.37 -2.03
N ASP A 52 -1.16 -0.70 -3.17
CA ASP A 52 -2.22 -0.69 -4.18
C ASP A 52 -2.17 -2.03 -4.97
N PRO A 53 -3.30 -2.49 -5.52
CA PRO A 53 -3.43 -3.84 -6.09
C PRO A 53 -2.61 -4.06 -7.36
N ASP A 54 -2.13 -2.98 -7.98
CA ASP A 54 -1.29 -2.94 -9.17
C ASP A 54 0.19 -2.69 -8.86
N ASP A 55 0.55 -2.55 -7.58
CA ASP A 55 1.94 -2.37 -7.16
C ASP A 55 2.64 -3.70 -6.81
N GLN A 56 3.97 -3.68 -6.94
CA GLN A 56 4.85 -4.73 -6.42
C GLN A 56 5.79 -4.14 -5.37
N ILE A 57 6.22 -4.98 -4.42
CA ILE A 57 7.22 -4.60 -3.42
C ILE A 57 8.44 -5.50 -3.52
N GLU A 58 9.62 -4.91 -3.34
CA GLU A 58 10.86 -5.67 -3.21
C GLU A 58 10.82 -6.55 -1.95
N PRO A 59 11.43 -7.76 -1.95
CA PRO A 59 11.34 -8.71 -0.85
C PRO A 59 11.69 -8.13 0.53
N ALA A 60 12.65 -7.21 0.59
CA ALA A 60 13.12 -6.58 1.83
C ALA A 60 12.43 -5.24 2.16
N THR A 61 11.38 -4.84 1.43
CA THR A 61 10.73 -3.53 1.60
C THR A 61 10.20 -3.35 3.03
N LEU A 62 9.38 -4.30 3.49
CA LEU A 62 8.76 -4.23 4.82
C LEU A 62 9.80 -4.31 5.94
N GLU A 63 10.81 -5.16 5.79
CA GLU A 63 11.90 -5.32 6.77
C GLU A 63 12.67 -4.01 6.96
N LYS A 64 13.09 -3.37 5.87
CA LYS A 64 13.85 -2.11 5.92
C LYS A 64 13.01 -0.97 6.52
N MET A 65 11.74 -0.86 6.13
CA MET A 65 10.84 0.17 6.65
C MET A 65 10.57 -0.02 8.14
N LEU A 66 10.30 -1.26 8.56
CA LEU A 66 10.06 -1.59 9.96
C LEU A 66 11.30 -1.33 10.82
N TRP A 67 12.48 -1.76 10.35
CA TRP A 67 13.75 -1.52 11.04
C TRP A 67 14.00 -0.02 11.25
N PHE A 68 13.75 0.81 10.23
CA PHE A 68 13.87 2.26 10.35
C PHE A 68 12.90 2.84 11.38
N LEU A 69 11.61 2.52 11.28
CA LEU A 69 10.60 3.06 12.19
C LEU A 69 10.79 2.61 13.64
N ALA A 70 11.14 1.34 13.85
CA ALA A 70 11.41 0.80 15.18
C ALA A 70 12.65 1.44 15.82
N GLY A 71 13.68 1.76 15.02
CA GLY A 71 14.90 2.43 15.48
C GLY A 71 14.78 3.95 15.66
N HIS A 72 13.74 4.58 15.13
CA HIS A 72 13.58 6.03 15.12
C HIS A 72 12.14 6.46 15.49
N PRO A 73 11.75 6.32 16.77
CA PRO A 73 10.37 6.54 17.23
C PRO A 73 9.86 7.98 17.04
N GLN A 74 10.74 8.93 16.73
CA GLN A 74 10.36 10.31 16.37
C GLN A 74 9.67 10.42 15.01
N TYR A 75 9.75 9.40 14.15
CA TYR A 75 9.09 9.39 12.85
C TYR A 75 7.79 8.57 12.89
N ALA A 76 6.70 9.18 12.43
CA ALA A 76 5.39 8.51 12.36
C ALA A 76 5.20 7.66 11.10
N TRP A 77 6.01 7.86 10.06
CA TRP A 77 5.89 7.16 8.78
C TRP A 77 7.23 7.14 8.03
N VAL A 78 7.37 6.19 7.11
CA VAL A 78 8.51 6.06 6.21
C VAL A 78 8.00 5.68 4.81
N GLY A 79 8.66 6.20 3.78
CA GLY A 79 8.43 5.83 2.38
C GLY A 79 9.69 5.24 1.76
N ALA A 80 9.54 4.46 0.69
CA ALA A 80 10.65 3.99 -0.13
C ALA A 80 10.76 4.82 -1.41
N PHE A 81 11.84 4.63 -2.14
CA PHE A 81 11.85 4.99 -3.55
C PHE A 81 10.95 4.02 -4.32
N THR A 82 10.31 4.53 -5.36
CA THR A 82 9.40 3.75 -6.19
C THR A 82 10.03 3.58 -7.57
N VAL A 83 9.87 2.42 -8.17
CA VAL A 83 10.24 2.19 -9.57
C VAL A 83 8.94 2.17 -10.36
N GLY A 84 8.79 3.11 -11.30
CA GLY A 84 7.78 2.96 -12.35
C GLY A 84 8.21 1.83 -13.27
N PHE A 85 7.30 0.95 -13.65
CA PHE A 85 7.56 -0.23 -14.47
C PHE A 85 6.51 -0.36 -15.59
N GLN A 86 6.68 -1.34 -16.49
CA GLN A 86 5.90 -1.51 -17.74
C GLN A 86 6.19 -0.42 -18.80
N GLU A 87 5.21 0.41 -19.16
CA GLU A 87 5.29 1.37 -20.27
C GLU A 87 6.48 2.34 -20.14
N LYS A 88 6.87 2.68 -18.91
CA LYS A 88 8.03 3.53 -18.66
C LYS A 88 8.75 3.11 -17.39
N GLU A 89 10.02 2.76 -17.54
CA GLU A 89 10.89 2.44 -16.42
C GLU A 89 11.59 3.70 -15.89
N TYR A 90 11.41 4.02 -14.61
CA TYR A 90 12.09 5.14 -13.97
C TYR A 90 12.17 4.98 -12.46
N LEU A 91 13.26 5.49 -11.87
CA LEU A 91 13.40 5.57 -10.42
C LEU A 91 12.83 6.91 -9.90
N TRP A 92 11.83 6.81 -9.05
CA TRP A 92 11.26 7.93 -8.32
C TRP A 92 11.84 8.03 -6.91
N THR A 93 12.72 9.01 -6.70
CA THR A 93 13.43 9.24 -5.42
C THR A 93 12.83 10.36 -4.56
N LYS A 94 11.68 10.92 -4.96
CA LYS A 94 11.12 12.13 -4.35
C LYS A 94 9.93 11.82 -3.46
N ASN A 95 10.08 11.98 -2.16
CA ASN A 95 8.99 11.88 -1.19
C ASN A 95 8.33 13.24 -0.89
N PHE A 96 7.27 13.19 -0.06
CA PHE A 96 6.49 14.35 0.38
C PHE A 96 7.34 15.54 0.88
N GLN A 97 8.49 15.27 1.52
CA GLN A 97 9.43 16.29 1.99
C GLN A 97 9.99 17.22 0.88
N TRP A 98 9.89 16.85 -0.40
CA TRP A 98 10.30 17.69 -1.53
C TRP A 98 9.20 18.65 -2.02
N GLY A 99 8.06 18.71 -1.35
CA GLY A 99 7.04 19.75 -1.48
C GLY A 99 6.56 19.97 -2.92
N GLU A 100 6.59 21.22 -3.40
CA GLU A 100 6.15 21.61 -4.75
C GLU A 100 6.79 20.80 -5.88
N THR A 101 8.00 20.27 -5.67
CA THR A 101 8.71 19.45 -6.67
C THR A 101 7.91 18.19 -7.03
N VAL A 102 7.16 17.64 -6.08
CA VAL A 102 6.29 16.47 -6.28
C VAL A 102 5.06 16.86 -7.11
N LEU A 103 4.47 18.02 -6.83
CA LEU A 103 3.25 18.49 -7.51
C LEU A 103 3.49 18.82 -8.99
N ARG A 104 4.63 19.42 -9.33
CA ARG A 104 4.95 19.85 -10.71
C ARG A 104 5.27 18.69 -11.67
N ARG A 105 5.39 17.46 -11.17
CA ARG A 105 5.71 16.27 -11.95
C ARG A 105 4.56 15.25 -12.04
N ASN A 106 3.39 15.58 -11.50
CA ASN A 106 2.13 14.85 -11.72
C ASN A 106 1.47 15.19 -13.07
N VAL A 107 2.26 15.60 -14.07
CA VAL A 107 1.81 15.94 -15.44
C VAL A 107 2.25 14.89 -16.43
#